data_AF-A0A7S0YC15-F1
#
_entry.id   AF-A0A7S0YC15-F1
#
_cell.length_a   1.000
_cell.length_b   1.000
_cell.length_c   1.000
_cell.angle_alpha   90.00
_cell.angle_beta   90.00
_cell.angle_gamma   90.00
#
_symmetry.space_group_name_H-M   'P 1'
#
loop_
_entity.id
_entity.type
_entity.pdbx_description
1 polymer ?
#
loop_
_entity_poly.entity_id
_entity_poly.type
_entity_poly.pdbx_seq_one_letter_code
_entity_poly.pdbx_strand_id
1 'polypeptide(L)'
;SPISDTIVPVCNMLSTKNNNAMFLLASLVFFSFAFVAQGLQIAVAGGTGKIGRLLLPKLVDHDVTVLTRNSFLASAPNRVTEAFGYLGASFLNKNKHVQLRDWDGGDLLDIVGKDFIGWQEDALQKADVIIHLVGGFTEQREMATERLVRESLRLNKGATHITVNPLKEEIGSFSPGMLTLKTKRVDKCESMVRDNCSNTSCLRIEAYKMEAASQEIFESIQSLV
;
A
#
# COMPACT_ATOMS: atom_id res chain seq x y z
N SER A 1 -60.49 79.03 -14.40
CA SER A 1 -59.20 79.73 -14.24
C SER A 1 -59.29 80.69 -13.08
N PRO A 2 -58.21 80.96 -12.30
CA PRO A 2 -56.84 80.40 -12.33
C PRO A 2 -56.42 79.76 -10.96
N ILE A 3 -55.59 78.71 -10.89
CA ILE A 3 -54.13 78.52 -11.08
C ILE A 3 -53.27 78.82 -9.83
N SER A 4 -52.33 77.90 -9.56
CA SER A 4 -51.02 78.04 -8.86
C SER A 4 -50.99 77.50 -7.42
N ASP A 5 -49.99 76.74 -6.93
CA ASP A 5 -48.89 75.96 -7.49
C ASP A 5 -48.31 75.11 -6.33
N THR A 6 -47.95 73.87 -6.66
CA THR A 6 -46.66 73.19 -6.40
C THR A 6 -45.92 73.34 -5.05
N ILE A 7 -45.57 72.21 -4.42
CA ILE A 7 -44.20 71.83 -3.97
C ILE A 7 -44.19 70.32 -3.64
N VAL A 8 -43.27 69.58 -4.28
CA VAL A 8 -42.93 68.18 -4.02
C VAL A 8 -41.55 68.16 -3.36
N PRO A 9 -41.29 67.35 -2.31
CA PRO A 9 -39.94 67.13 -1.85
C PRO A 9 -39.31 65.96 -2.63
N VAL A 10 -38.21 66.28 -3.31
CA VAL A 10 -37.26 65.35 -3.92
C VAL A 10 -36.59 64.56 -2.79
N CYS A 11 -36.84 63.26 -2.70
CA CYS A 11 -36.08 62.35 -1.85
C CYS A 11 -34.94 61.75 -2.68
N ASN A 12 -33.71 62.02 -2.26
CA ASN A 12 -32.47 61.56 -2.87
C ASN A 12 -32.41 60.02 -2.90
N MET A 13 -32.35 59.44 -4.10
CA MET A 13 -31.93 58.06 -4.30
C MET A 13 -30.40 58.00 -4.16
N LEU A 14 -29.93 57.54 -3.01
CA LEU A 14 -28.55 57.13 -2.79
C LEU A 14 -28.24 55.86 -3.59
N SER A 15 -27.22 56.00 -4.44
CA SER A 15 -26.52 54.94 -5.15
C SER A 15 -25.92 53.91 -4.19
N THR A 16 -26.33 52.65 -4.32
CA THR A 16 -25.62 51.49 -3.76
C THR A 16 -25.40 50.44 -4.86
N LYS A 17 -24.60 50.80 -5.87
CA LYS A 17 -23.88 49.81 -6.68
C LYS A 17 -22.55 49.51 -5.98
N ASN A 18 -22.26 48.22 -5.81
CA ASN A 18 -20.94 47.60 -5.55
C ASN A 18 -20.71 46.90 -4.20
N ASN A 19 -21.60 46.00 -3.75
CA ASN A 19 -21.24 45.04 -2.69
C ASN A 19 -21.34 43.55 -3.08
N ASN A 20 -21.79 43.21 -4.29
CA ASN A 20 -21.99 41.80 -4.66
C ASN A 20 -20.76 41.14 -5.32
N ALA A 21 -19.77 41.90 -5.77
CA ALA A 21 -18.58 41.35 -6.43
C ALA A 21 -17.51 40.84 -5.44
N MET A 22 -17.47 41.38 -4.22
CA MET A 22 -16.44 41.03 -3.23
C MET A 22 -16.75 39.74 -2.46
N PHE A 23 -18.04 39.37 -2.33
CA PHE A 23 -18.45 38.11 -1.71
C PHE A 23 -18.29 36.88 -2.63
N LEU A 24 -18.34 37.09 -3.95
CA LEU A 24 -18.14 36.02 -4.94
C LEU A 24 -16.67 35.63 -5.13
N LEU A 25 -15.73 36.57 -4.94
CA LEU A 25 -14.29 36.26 -4.96
C LEU A 25 -13.82 35.55 -3.69
N ALA A 26 -14.44 35.77 -2.54
CA ALA A 26 -14.09 35.05 -1.30
C ALA A 26 -14.54 33.57 -1.32
N SER A 27 -15.61 33.22 -2.03
CA SER A 27 -16.05 31.82 -2.17
C SER A 27 -15.27 31.02 -3.22
N LEU A 28 -14.62 31.67 -4.19
CA LEU A 28 -13.81 31.00 -5.23
C LEU A 28 -12.39 30.67 -4.76
N VAL A 29 -11.89 31.32 -3.70
CA VAL A 29 -10.55 31.03 -3.14
C VAL A 29 -10.59 29.91 -2.09
N PHE A 30 -11.76 29.60 -1.51
CA PHE A 30 -11.92 28.45 -0.59
C PHE A 30 -12.09 27.09 -1.30
N PHE A 31 -12.18 27.07 -2.63
CA PHE A 31 -12.22 25.83 -3.43
C PHE A 31 -10.83 25.35 -3.87
N SER A 32 -9.76 25.92 -3.31
CA SER A 32 -8.38 25.49 -3.56
C SER A 32 -7.88 24.70 -2.36
N PHE A 33 -7.56 23.43 -2.61
CA PHE A 33 -6.87 22.49 -1.70
C PHE A 33 -7.71 21.78 -0.63
N ALA A 34 -8.85 21.21 -1.02
CA ALA A 34 -9.11 19.85 -0.55
C ALA A 34 -8.17 18.93 -1.35
N PHE A 35 -6.88 18.90 -1.00
CA PHE A 35 -6.04 17.76 -1.33
C PHE A 35 -6.70 16.59 -0.59
N VAL A 36 -7.56 15.86 -1.29
CA VAL A 36 -7.87 14.50 -0.88
C VAL A 36 -6.52 13.81 -0.98
N ALA A 37 -5.83 13.62 0.14
CA ALA A 37 -4.62 12.82 0.19
C ALA A 37 -5.00 11.48 -0.44
N GLN A 38 -4.53 11.26 -1.67
CA GLN A 38 -4.96 10.13 -2.45
C GLN A 38 -4.23 8.93 -1.85
N GLY A 39 -4.99 8.03 -1.23
CA GLY A 39 -4.43 6.81 -0.66
C GLY A 39 -3.65 6.04 -1.72
N LEU A 40 -2.51 5.50 -1.31
CA LEU A 40 -1.68 4.67 -2.19
C LEU A 40 -2.36 3.33 -2.46
N GLN A 41 -2.08 2.76 -3.63
CA GLN A 41 -2.37 1.38 -3.97
C GLN A 41 -1.16 0.51 -3.61
N ILE A 42 -1.30 -0.35 -2.60
CA ILE A 42 -0.19 -1.12 -2.04
C ILE A 42 -0.38 -2.60 -2.28
N ALA A 43 0.58 -3.24 -2.96
CA ALA A 43 0.65 -4.69 -3.08
C ALA A 43 1.61 -5.27 -2.03
N VAL A 44 1.16 -6.26 -1.25
CA VAL A 44 1.95 -6.86 -0.17
C VAL A 44 2.10 -8.36 -0.38
N ALA A 45 3.29 -8.80 -0.78
CA ALA A 45 3.65 -10.20 -0.84
C ALA A 45 4.06 -10.72 0.54
N GLY A 46 3.45 -11.80 1.02
CA GLY A 46 3.75 -12.34 2.36
C GLY A 46 3.07 -11.60 3.52
N GLY A 47 2.08 -10.75 3.23
CA GLY A 47 1.39 -9.93 4.24
C GLY A 47 0.59 -10.72 5.29
N THR A 48 0.40 -12.03 5.11
CA THR A 48 -0.25 -12.90 6.10
C THR A 48 0.67 -13.33 7.26
N GLY A 49 1.97 -13.08 7.13
CA GLY A 49 2.98 -13.33 8.15
C GLY A 49 2.88 -12.37 9.34
N LYS A 50 3.73 -12.58 10.36
CA LYS A 50 3.66 -11.83 11.64
C LYS A 50 3.77 -10.32 11.45
N ILE A 51 4.76 -9.85 10.70
CA ILE A 51 4.97 -8.41 10.42
C ILE A 51 3.80 -7.84 9.61
N GLY A 52 3.35 -8.56 8.57
CA GLY A 52 2.23 -8.10 7.75
C GLY A 52 0.96 -7.88 8.57
N ARG A 53 0.64 -8.76 9.53
CA ARG A 53 -0.52 -8.57 10.43
C ARG A 53 -0.45 -7.31 11.30
N LEU A 54 0.75 -6.86 11.65
CA LEU A 54 0.97 -5.62 12.41
C LEU A 54 0.96 -4.39 11.51
N LEU A 55 1.46 -4.54 10.28
CA LEU A 55 1.52 -3.47 9.28
C LEU A 55 0.14 -3.13 8.71
N LEU A 56 -0.64 -4.13 8.32
CA LEU A 56 -1.90 -3.91 7.58
C LEU A 56 -2.89 -2.97 8.29
N PRO A 57 -3.13 -3.07 9.62
CA PRO A 57 -3.99 -2.12 10.33
C PRO A 57 -3.46 -0.68 10.39
N LYS A 58 -2.19 -0.43 10.06
CA LYS A 58 -1.63 0.93 9.98
C LYS A 58 -1.89 1.58 8.62
N LEU A 59 -2.24 0.80 7.59
CA LEU A 59 -2.43 1.25 6.21
C LEU A 59 -3.89 1.64 5.92
N VAL A 60 -4.63 2.16 6.91
CA VAL A 60 -6.08 2.41 6.81
C VAL A 60 -6.46 3.44 5.75
N ASP A 61 -5.54 4.36 5.44
CA ASP A 61 -5.71 5.42 4.45
C ASP A 61 -5.23 4.98 3.05
N HIS A 62 -4.98 3.69 2.85
CA HIS A 62 -4.46 3.12 1.61
C HIS A 62 -5.27 1.89 1.20
N ASP A 63 -5.35 1.66 -0.11
CA ASP A 63 -5.93 0.43 -0.65
C ASP A 63 -4.85 -0.65 -0.71
N VAL A 64 -5.08 -1.79 -0.06
CA VAL A 64 -4.05 -2.82 0.13
C VAL A 64 -4.48 -4.15 -0.48
N THR A 65 -3.68 -4.67 -1.40
CA THR A 65 -3.83 -6.02 -1.95
C THR A 65 -2.76 -6.94 -1.36
N VAL A 66 -3.18 -7.91 -0.54
CA VAL A 66 -2.29 -8.92 0.02
C VAL A 66 -2.24 -10.12 -0.90
N LEU A 67 -1.04 -10.44 -1.39
CA LEU A 67 -0.78 -11.61 -2.21
C LEU A 67 -0.57 -12.83 -1.31
N THR A 68 -1.46 -13.82 -1.44
CA THR A 68 -1.53 -15.00 -0.57
C THR A 68 -1.51 -16.28 -1.38
N ARG A 69 -0.88 -17.33 -0.87
CA ARG A 69 -0.87 -18.66 -1.52
C ARG A 69 -2.28 -19.21 -1.72
N ASN A 70 -3.17 -18.87 -0.79
CA ASN A 70 -4.57 -19.25 -0.81
C ASN A 70 -5.40 -18.22 0.00
N SER A 71 -6.19 -17.41 -0.69
CA SER A 71 -7.02 -16.33 -0.18
C SER A 71 -8.17 -16.87 0.67
N PHE A 72 -8.73 -18.02 0.29
CA PHE A 72 -9.75 -18.71 1.06
C PHE A 72 -9.21 -19.17 2.41
N LEU A 73 -8.04 -19.82 2.45
CA LEU A 73 -7.40 -20.23 3.70
C LEU A 73 -6.94 -19.02 4.52
N ALA A 74 -6.40 -17.99 3.89
CA ALA A 74 -5.98 -16.77 4.58
C ALA A 74 -7.16 -16.00 5.20
N SER A 75 -8.39 -16.16 4.67
CA SER A 75 -9.62 -15.55 5.21
C SER A 75 -10.41 -16.44 6.18
N ALA A 76 -10.23 -17.76 6.15
CA ALA A 76 -11.02 -18.72 6.94
C ALA A 76 -10.23 -19.38 8.10
N PRO A 77 -10.65 -19.23 9.38
CA PRO A 77 -9.88 -19.67 10.56
C PRO A 77 -9.69 -21.18 10.68
N ASN A 78 -10.64 -21.97 10.15
CA ASN A 78 -10.80 -23.37 10.56
C ASN A 78 -9.94 -24.37 9.76
N ARG A 79 -9.07 -23.90 8.86
CA ARG A 79 -8.27 -24.76 7.95
C ARG A 79 -6.79 -24.39 7.85
N VAL A 80 -6.29 -23.58 8.79
CA VAL A 80 -4.95 -23.01 8.71
C VAL A 80 -4.02 -23.72 9.68
N THR A 81 -3.08 -24.51 9.17
CA THR A 81 -1.87 -24.90 9.91
C THR A 81 -0.95 -23.69 10.01
N GLU A 82 -0.07 -23.59 11.02
CA GLU A 82 0.92 -22.49 11.18
C GLU A 82 1.71 -22.13 9.90
N ALA A 83 1.83 -23.08 8.96
CA ALA A 83 2.47 -22.92 7.66
C ALA A 83 1.77 -21.92 6.71
N PHE A 84 0.46 -21.71 6.83
CA PHE A 84 -0.28 -20.76 6.01
C PHE A 84 -0.59 -19.53 6.89
N GLY A 85 -0.12 -18.35 6.50
CA GLY A 85 -0.51 -17.15 7.25
C GLY A 85 -2.03 -16.91 7.17
N TYR A 86 -2.59 -16.18 8.13
CA TYR A 86 -4.04 -15.99 8.31
C TYR A 86 -4.36 -14.57 8.77
N LEU A 87 -5.30 -13.91 8.11
CA LEU A 87 -5.84 -12.62 8.55
C LEU A 87 -7.21 -12.81 9.20
N GLY A 88 -8.07 -13.60 8.56
CA GLY A 88 -9.38 -13.94 9.07
C GLY A 88 -10.52 -13.00 8.70
N ALA A 89 -11.73 -13.55 8.61
CA ALA A 89 -12.93 -12.81 8.25
C ALA A 89 -13.21 -11.61 9.17
N SER A 90 -12.98 -11.74 10.49
CA SER A 90 -13.16 -10.62 11.43
C SER A 90 -12.19 -9.47 11.16
N PHE A 91 -10.93 -9.79 10.83
CA PHE A 91 -9.94 -8.79 10.45
C PHE A 91 -10.33 -8.09 9.16
N LEU A 92 -10.66 -8.84 8.10
CA LEU A 92 -11.04 -8.29 6.80
C LEU A 92 -12.33 -7.46 6.89
N ASN A 93 -13.24 -7.83 7.79
CA ASN A 93 -14.44 -7.04 8.04
C ASN A 93 -14.15 -5.70 8.73
N LYS A 94 -13.12 -5.63 9.58
CA LYS A 94 -12.69 -4.38 10.21
C LYS A 94 -11.80 -3.53 9.28
N ASN A 95 -11.09 -4.16 8.36
CA ASN A 95 -10.14 -3.52 7.45
C ASN A 95 -10.62 -3.65 6.00
N LYS A 96 -11.67 -2.92 5.63
CA LYS A 96 -12.31 -3.01 4.31
C LYS A 96 -11.42 -2.55 3.13
N HIS A 97 -10.36 -1.80 3.45
CA HIS A 97 -9.32 -1.38 2.51
C HIS A 97 -8.33 -2.52 2.18
N VAL A 98 -8.37 -3.65 2.91
CA VAL A 98 -7.52 -4.81 2.64
C VAL A 98 -8.29 -5.86 1.86
N GLN A 99 -7.78 -6.21 0.69
CA GLN A 99 -8.23 -7.34 -0.11
C GLN A 99 -7.16 -8.42 -0.22
N LEU A 100 -7.60 -9.67 -0.41
CA LEU A 100 -6.73 -10.81 -0.63
C LEU A 100 -6.74 -11.19 -2.10
N ARG A 101 -5.57 -11.51 -2.64
CA ARG A 101 -5.46 -12.10 -3.98
C ARG A 101 -4.62 -13.36 -3.93
N ASP A 102 -5.13 -14.41 -4.55
CA ASP A 102 -4.37 -15.63 -4.79
C ASP A 102 -3.20 -15.34 -5.71
N TRP A 103 -2.02 -15.84 -5.34
CA TRP A 103 -0.87 -15.89 -6.22
C TRP A 103 -0.04 -17.12 -5.89
N ASP A 104 0.74 -17.57 -6.87
CA ASP A 104 1.56 -18.75 -6.71
C ASP A 104 2.82 -18.46 -5.88
N GLY A 105 3.27 -17.21 -5.75
CA GLY A 105 4.28 -16.78 -4.77
C GLY A 105 5.56 -17.61 -4.74
N GLY A 106 5.90 -18.28 -5.85
CA GLY A 106 7.02 -19.21 -5.94
C GLY A 106 6.80 -20.61 -5.32
N ASP A 107 5.61 -20.97 -4.86
CA ASP A 107 5.28 -22.30 -4.33
C ASP A 107 4.44 -23.08 -5.35
N LEU A 108 5.01 -24.11 -5.98
CA LEU A 108 4.32 -24.96 -6.96
C LEU A 108 3.52 -26.11 -6.34
N LEU A 109 3.71 -26.37 -5.03
CA LEU A 109 3.25 -27.61 -4.40
C LEU A 109 1.85 -27.49 -3.77
N ASP A 110 1.47 -26.29 -3.31
CA ASP A 110 0.18 -26.04 -2.62
C ASP A 110 -0.72 -25.04 -3.36
N ILE A 111 -0.55 -24.89 -4.68
CA ILE A 111 -1.42 -24.01 -5.48
C ILE A 111 -2.78 -24.69 -5.67
N VAL A 112 -3.82 -24.12 -5.06
CA VAL A 112 -5.21 -24.54 -5.26
C VAL A 112 -5.74 -23.96 -6.57
N GLY A 113 -5.12 -24.32 -7.71
CA GLY A 113 -5.52 -23.89 -9.04
C GLY A 113 -4.35 -23.72 -10.00
N LYS A 114 -4.29 -24.54 -11.06
CA LYS A 114 -3.19 -24.52 -12.04
C LYS A 114 -3.11 -23.23 -12.88
N ASP A 115 -4.07 -22.31 -12.75
CA ASP A 115 -4.25 -21.16 -13.62
C ASP A 115 -4.69 -19.88 -12.85
N PHE A 116 -3.97 -19.49 -11.79
CA PHE A 116 -4.19 -18.15 -11.19
C PHE A 116 -3.59 -17.06 -12.07
N ILE A 117 -4.25 -16.85 -13.21
CA ILE A 117 -4.00 -15.77 -14.16
C ILE A 117 -4.63 -14.49 -13.59
N GLY A 118 -3.94 -13.36 -13.78
CA GLY A 118 -4.49 -12.03 -13.57
C GLY A 118 -4.11 -11.35 -12.25
N TRP A 119 -3.45 -12.04 -11.31
CA TRP A 119 -3.00 -11.37 -10.08
C TRP A 119 -2.01 -10.24 -10.37
N GLN A 120 -1.23 -10.37 -11.45
CA GLN A 120 -0.27 -9.37 -11.89
C GLN A 120 -0.99 -8.07 -12.26
N GLU A 121 -2.02 -8.16 -13.10
CA GLU A 121 -2.81 -7.00 -13.52
C GLU A 121 -3.63 -6.44 -12.35
N ASP A 122 -4.23 -7.31 -11.53
CA ASP A 122 -5.07 -6.90 -10.39
C ASP A 122 -4.26 -6.16 -9.32
N ALA A 123 -3.04 -6.64 -9.02
CA ALA A 123 -2.24 -6.14 -7.90
C ALA A 123 -1.13 -5.18 -8.32
N LEU A 124 -0.44 -5.42 -9.45
CA LEU A 124 0.78 -4.67 -9.79
C LEU A 124 0.54 -3.51 -10.75
N GLN A 125 -0.44 -3.62 -11.66
CA GLN A 125 -0.65 -2.60 -12.70
C GLN A 125 -0.91 -1.21 -12.12
N LYS A 126 -1.61 -1.15 -10.98
CA LYS A 126 -1.98 0.10 -10.30
C LYS A 126 -1.17 0.36 -9.03
N ALA A 127 -0.25 -0.52 -8.64
CA ALA A 127 0.46 -0.38 -7.38
C ALA A 127 1.40 0.83 -7.40
N ASP A 128 1.25 1.72 -6.42
CA ASP A 128 2.25 2.75 -6.12
C ASP A 128 3.42 2.14 -5.35
N VAL A 129 3.12 1.14 -4.51
CA VAL A 129 4.11 0.46 -3.65
C VAL A 129 3.94 -1.05 -3.70
N ILE A 130 5.06 -1.77 -3.83
CA ILE A 130 5.12 -3.23 -3.78
C ILE A 130 6.04 -3.64 -2.62
N ILE A 131 5.50 -4.30 -1.61
CA ILE A 131 6.23 -4.72 -0.40
C ILE A 131 6.54 -6.21 -0.46
N HIS A 132 7.82 -6.56 -0.30
CA HIS A 132 8.33 -7.92 -0.29
C HIS A 132 8.52 -8.39 1.16
N LEU A 133 7.47 -8.97 1.75
CA LEU A 133 7.49 -9.62 3.08
C LEU A 133 7.52 -11.15 3.00
N VAL A 134 7.93 -11.71 1.86
CA VAL A 134 7.96 -13.17 1.66
C VAL A 134 8.94 -13.79 2.65
N GLY A 135 8.41 -14.65 3.53
CA GLY A 135 9.18 -15.31 4.58
C GLY A 135 10.08 -16.45 4.08
N GLY A 136 10.78 -17.06 5.03
CA GLY A 136 11.67 -18.20 4.76
C GLY A 136 13.00 -17.82 4.10
N PHE A 137 13.87 -18.81 3.92
CA PHE A 137 15.19 -18.68 3.28
C PHE A 137 15.38 -19.77 2.22
N THR A 138 14.31 -20.02 1.45
CA THR A 138 14.21 -21.06 0.44
C THR A 138 14.29 -20.47 -0.96
N GLU A 139 14.43 -21.32 -1.98
CA GLU A 139 14.33 -20.91 -3.39
C GLU A 139 12.96 -20.30 -3.73
N GLN A 140 11.91 -20.68 -3.02
CA GLN A 140 10.58 -20.08 -3.20
C GLN A 140 10.59 -18.57 -2.99
N ARG A 141 11.36 -18.09 -2.01
CA ARG A 141 11.53 -16.64 -1.78
C ARG A 141 12.18 -15.97 -2.98
N GLU A 142 13.25 -16.55 -3.51
CA GLU A 142 13.94 -16.01 -4.69
C GLU A 142 13.01 -15.95 -5.91
N MET A 143 12.24 -17.01 -6.15
CA MET A 143 11.26 -17.06 -7.22
C MET A 143 10.13 -16.03 -7.03
N ALA A 144 9.66 -15.84 -5.80
CA ALA A 144 8.65 -14.83 -5.51
C ALA A 144 9.17 -13.42 -5.81
N THR A 145 10.39 -13.10 -5.36
CA THR A 145 11.02 -11.79 -5.65
C THR A 145 11.27 -11.60 -7.13
N GLU A 146 11.81 -12.60 -7.84
CA GLU A 146 12.04 -12.53 -9.29
C GLU A 146 10.74 -12.24 -10.04
N ARG A 147 9.65 -12.95 -9.72
CA ARG A 147 8.36 -12.74 -10.37
C ARG A 147 7.77 -11.37 -10.09
N LEU A 148 7.82 -10.90 -8.86
CA LEU A 148 7.35 -9.54 -8.53
C LEU A 148 8.10 -8.48 -9.32
N VAL A 149 9.44 -8.58 -9.37
CA VAL A 149 10.29 -7.65 -10.12
C VAL A 149 10.01 -7.74 -11.61
N ARG A 150 9.99 -8.94 -12.17
CA ARG A 150 9.78 -9.13 -13.61
C ARG A 150 8.42 -8.62 -14.06
N GLU A 151 7.35 -8.97 -13.34
CA GLU A 151 6.00 -8.57 -13.70
C GLU A 151 5.73 -7.09 -13.43
N SER A 152 6.32 -6.50 -12.37
CA SER A 152 6.24 -5.04 -12.18
C SER A 152 6.97 -4.30 -13.30
N LEU A 153 8.13 -4.75 -13.74
CA LEU A 153 8.84 -4.13 -14.87
C LEU A 153 8.05 -4.22 -16.18
N ARG A 154 7.22 -5.24 -16.33
CA ARG A 154 6.31 -5.39 -17.49
C ARG A 154 5.10 -4.46 -17.40
N LEU A 155 4.46 -4.39 -16.23
CA LEU A 155 3.16 -3.74 -16.05
C LEU A 155 3.23 -2.30 -15.52
N ASN A 156 4.13 -2.04 -14.58
CA ASN A 156 4.25 -0.79 -13.85
C ASN A 156 5.68 -0.57 -13.33
N LYS A 157 6.53 0.04 -14.17
CA LYS A 157 7.92 0.39 -13.82
C LYS A 157 8.05 1.52 -12.79
N GLY A 158 6.95 2.23 -12.53
CA GLY A 158 6.93 3.38 -11.62
C GLY A 158 6.77 2.99 -10.15
N ALA A 159 6.26 1.78 -9.88
CA ALA A 159 6.02 1.30 -8.52
C ALA A 159 7.30 1.32 -7.67
N THR A 160 7.17 1.76 -6.41
CA THR A 160 8.26 1.69 -5.43
C THR A 160 8.31 0.30 -4.81
N HIS A 161 9.46 -0.35 -4.88
CA HIS A 161 9.66 -1.66 -4.27
C HIS A 161 10.31 -1.52 -2.89
N ILE A 162 9.61 -1.97 -1.84
CA ILE A 162 10.15 -2.05 -0.48
C ILE A 162 10.48 -3.51 -0.17
N THR A 163 11.77 -3.83 -0.07
CA THR A 163 12.22 -5.17 0.30
C THR A 163 12.57 -5.22 1.78
N VAL A 164 11.99 -6.17 2.51
CA VAL A 164 12.20 -6.27 3.95
C VAL A 164 12.89 -7.59 4.29
N ASN A 165 14.03 -7.48 4.93
CA ASN A 165 14.86 -8.62 5.30
C ASN A 165 15.33 -8.49 6.76
N PRO A 166 15.60 -9.61 7.44
CA PRO A 166 16.25 -9.54 8.75
C PRO A 166 17.70 -9.06 8.63
N LEU A 167 18.24 -8.57 9.74
CA LEU A 167 19.67 -8.39 9.94
C LEU A 167 20.44 -9.70 9.68
N LYS A 168 21.62 -9.62 9.08
CA LYS A 168 22.37 -10.80 8.62
C LYS A 168 22.82 -11.67 9.80
N GLU A 169 23.27 -11.03 10.87
CA GLU A 169 23.69 -11.61 12.13
C GLU A 169 22.57 -12.38 12.84
N GLU A 170 21.30 -12.02 12.62
CA GLU A 170 20.17 -12.69 13.25
C GLU A 170 19.68 -13.92 12.48
N ILE A 171 20.08 -14.11 11.21
CA ILE A 171 19.63 -15.23 10.37
C ILE A 171 19.86 -16.59 11.03
N GLY A 172 21.00 -16.75 11.71
CA GLY A 172 21.33 -17.99 12.40
C GLY A 172 20.38 -18.31 13.57
N SER A 173 19.82 -17.30 14.22
CA SER A 173 19.04 -17.43 15.45
C SER A 173 17.62 -17.95 15.20
N PHE A 174 17.01 -17.63 14.06
CA PHE A 174 15.66 -18.12 13.70
C PHE A 174 15.66 -19.15 12.56
N SER A 175 16.79 -19.34 11.87
CA SER A 175 16.92 -20.36 10.85
C SER A 175 18.31 -21.01 10.89
N PRO A 176 18.55 -21.93 11.85
CA PRO A 176 19.85 -22.57 11.99
C PRO A 176 20.23 -23.41 10.76
N GLY A 177 21.53 -23.56 10.52
CA GLY A 177 22.10 -24.33 9.42
C GLY A 177 22.15 -23.58 8.08
N MET A 178 23.12 -23.94 7.23
CA MET A 178 23.34 -23.37 5.88
C MET A 178 23.34 -21.82 5.84
N LEU A 179 23.87 -21.16 6.87
CA LEU A 179 23.79 -19.71 7.04
C LEU A 179 24.30 -18.93 5.82
N THR A 180 25.45 -19.32 5.28
CA THR A 180 26.04 -18.70 4.07
C THR A 180 25.07 -18.72 2.88
N LEU A 181 24.38 -19.85 2.66
CA LEU A 181 23.40 -19.96 1.59
C LEU A 181 22.21 -19.05 1.86
N LYS A 182 21.67 -19.07 3.09
CA LYS A 182 20.51 -18.24 3.47
C LYS A 182 20.81 -16.75 3.31
N THR A 183 21.96 -16.28 3.78
CA THR A 183 22.41 -14.90 3.59
C THR A 183 22.56 -14.56 2.11
N LYS A 184 23.15 -15.45 1.30
CA LYS A 184 23.25 -15.26 -0.15
C LYS A 184 21.88 -15.13 -0.82
N ARG A 185 20.88 -15.90 -0.41
CA ARG A 185 19.51 -15.80 -0.95
C ARG A 185 18.88 -14.46 -0.62
N VAL A 186 19.03 -14.00 0.61
CA VAL A 186 18.53 -12.69 1.04
C VAL A 186 19.18 -11.57 0.23
N ASP A 187 20.52 -11.58 0.14
CA ASP A 187 21.29 -10.58 -0.61
C ASP A 187 20.93 -10.58 -2.11
N LYS A 188 20.64 -11.76 -2.67
CA LYS A 188 20.15 -11.91 -4.05
C LYS A 188 18.78 -11.27 -4.24
N CYS A 189 17.85 -11.43 -3.29
CA CYS A 189 16.53 -10.80 -3.38
C CYS A 189 16.64 -9.26 -3.37
N GLU A 190 17.47 -8.71 -2.48
CA GLU A 190 17.73 -7.27 -2.44
C GLU A 190 18.37 -6.75 -3.73
N SER A 191 19.34 -7.48 -4.25
CA SER A 191 20.03 -7.10 -5.49
C SER A 191 19.08 -7.17 -6.69
N MET A 192 18.20 -8.18 -6.76
CA MET A 192 17.17 -8.25 -7.80
C MET A 192 16.27 -7.02 -7.79
N VAL A 193 15.85 -6.53 -6.63
CA VAL A 193 15.01 -5.32 -6.54
C VAL A 193 15.83 -4.07 -6.86
N ARG A 194 16.92 -3.84 -6.13
CA ARG A 194 17.76 -2.63 -6.25
C ARG A 194 18.33 -2.42 -7.65
N ASP A 195 18.77 -3.50 -8.29
CA ASP A 195 19.51 -3.40 -9.55
C ASP A 195 18.55 -3.34 -10.77
N ASN A 196 17.26 -3.64 -10.60
CA ASN A 196 16.30 -3.66 -11.72
C ASN A 196 15.17 -2.62 -11.60
N CYS A 197 14.77 -2.20 -10.39
CA CYS A 197 13.66 -1.27 -10.19
C CYS A 197 14.16 0.17 -9.98
N SER A 198 13.49 1.16 -10.59
CA SER A 198 13.88 2.57 -10.50
C SER A 198 13.70 3.17 -9.09
N ASN A 199 12.65 2.75 -8.40
CA ASN A 199 12.28 3.24 -7.07
C ASN A 199 12.36 2.08 -6.08
N THR A 200 13.33 2.10 -5.16
CA THR A 200 13.54 0.99 -4.23
C THR A 200 13.92 1.45 -2.83
N SER A 201 13.51 0.66 -1.84
CA SER A 201 13.94 0.75 -0.45
C SER A 201 14.25 -0.67 0.05
N CYS A 202 15.45 -0.89 0.56
CA CYS A 202 15.86 -2.18 1.12
C CYS A 202 16.04 -2.02 2.63
N LEU A 203 15.08 -2.54 3.40
CA LEU A 203 15.05 -2.43 4.86
C LEU A 203 15.61 -3.70 5.50
N ARG A 204 16.55 -3.50 6.42
CA ARG A 204 17.18 -4.55 7.23
C ARG A 204 16.76 -4.37 8.68
N ILE A 205 15.77 -5.16 9.09
CA ILE A 205 15.06 -5.00 10.36
C ILE A 205 15.47 -6.06 11.38
N GLU A 206 15.37 -5.72 12.67
CA GLU A 206 15.54 -6.68 13.77
C GLU A 206 14.34 -7.65 13.82
N ALA A 207 14.59 -8.94 13.65
CA ALA A 207 13.55 -9.97 13.51
C ALA A 207 12.67 -10.13 14.77
N TYR A 208 13.20 -9.75 15.94
CA TYR A 208 12.51 -9.85 17.23
C TYR A 208 11.69 -8.62 17.59
N LYS A 209 11.90 -7.48 16.92
CA LYS A 209 11.18 -6.23 17.21
C LYS A 209 10.11 -5.96 16.16
N MET A 210 9.12 -6.84 16.09
CA MET A 210 8.12 -6.86 15.01
C MET A 210 7.30 -5.56 14.92
N GLU A 211 6.99 -4.94 16.04
CA GLU A 211 6.28 -3.66 16.11
C GLU A 211 7.14 -2.53 15.54
N ALA A 212 8.41 -2.45 15.93
CA ALA A 212 9.36 -1.47 15.40
C ALA A 212 9.58 -1.68 13.91
N ALA A 213 9.77 -2.93 13.48
CA ALA A 213 9.86 -3.29 12.07
C ALA A 213 8.62 -2.87 11.28
N SER A 214 7.42 -3.13 11.80
CA SER A 214 6.18 -2.71 11.14
C SER A 214 6.05 -1.19 11.06
N GLN A 215 6.58 -0.47 12.05
CA GLN A 215 6.59 0.98 12.09
C GLN A 215 7.57 1.57 11.08
N GLU A 216 8.78 1.02 10.96
CA GLU A 216 9.77 1.43 9.98
C GLU A 216 9.27 1.24 8.54
N ILE A 217 8.61 0.11 8.25
CA ILE A 217 7.99 -0.13 6.95
C ILE A 217 6.89 0.91 6.68
N PHE A 218 6.05 1.19 7.68
CA PHE A 218 4.99 2.19 7.56
C PHE A 218 5.55 3.59 7.28
N GLU A 219 6.60 4.02 7.99
CA GLU A 219 7.27 5.31 7.77
C GLU A 219 7.90 5.39 6.37
N SER A 220 8.47 4.29 5.88
CA SER A 220 8.97 4.22 4.50
C SER A 220 7.87 4.31 3.44
N ILE A 221 6.61 4.01 3.77
CA ILE A 221 5.45 4.20 2.88
C ILE A 221 4.98 5.65 2.96
N GLN A 222 4.89 6.20 4.18
CA GLN A 222 4.45 7.58 4.40
C GLN A 222 5.38 8.62 3.76
N SER A 223 6.68 8.33 3.63
CA SER A 223 7.61 9.22 2.95
C SER A 223 7.40 9.32 1.42
N LEU A 224 6.51 8.50 0.85
CA LEU A 224 6.16 8.49 -0.57
C LEU A 224 4.89 9.30 -0.89
N VAL A 225 4.14 9.72 0.14
CA VAL A 225 2.92 10.53 0.05
C VAL A 225 3.27 12.02 0.16
#